data_AF-A0A519XUU9-F1
#
_entry.id   AF-A0A519XUU9-F1
#
_cell.length_a   1.000
_cell.length_b   1.000
_cell.length_c   1.000
_cell.angle_alpha   90.00
_cell.angle_beta   90.00
_cell.angle_gamma   90.00
#
_symmetry.space_group_name_H-M   'P 1'
#
loop_
_entity.id
_entity.type
_entity.pdbx_description
1 polymer ?
#
loop_
_entity_poly.entity_id
_entity_poly.type
_entity_poly.pdbx_seq_one_letter_code
_entity_poly.pdbx_strand_id
1 'polypeptide(L)'
;AHYYIIYLDGRTRLSLVPLGEILATLPGSDPIGALRRFVPLALARRALETERRQLHQLLTRRADEAGTSAHLASQRLHALTHEAGYRHRADLIMAHLHAIAPGATQLEVIDFYTNEPVVLKLKPLEKPQRTAENLYRKAKNQQIEERQLEARIASRETEALQALELLEELDTQPALAELRALRAWRKQHALDPTPAASKAATELPFKVFEDQGFTILVGRNAQNNDLLTQKYAHKDDLWLHAKDVSGSHVVIRHRAGQPVPEPVVTHAAQLAGWYSRRQHDSLCPVTVTPKKFVRKPKGSLPGQVLVERERVVLVVPGNPFEK
;
A
#
# COMPACT_ATOMS: atom_id res chain seq x y z
N ALA A 1 -39.58 39.69 -31.35
CA ALA A 1 -38.88 39.14 -30.18
C ALA A 1 -37.75 38.23 -30.66
N HIS A 2 -36.67 38.09 -29.90
CA HIS A 2 -35.58 37.14 -30.18
C HIS A 2 -35.38 36.24 -28.96
N TYR A 3 -34.85 35.04 -29.18
CA TYR A 3 -34.33 34.20 -28.11
C TYR A 3 -32.81 34.34 -28.05
N TYR A 4 -32.27 34.43 -26.85
CA TYR A 4 -30.84 34.54 -26.61
C TYR A 4 -30.38 33.32 -25.81
N ILE A 5 -29.35 32.63 -26.29
CA ILE A 5 -28.58 31.71 -25.46
C ILE A 5 -27.53 32.55 -24.76
N ILE A 6 -27.64 32.66 -23.44
CA ILE A 6 -26.77 33.50 -22.62
C ILE A 6 -25.99 32.67 -21.61
N TYR A 7 -24.87 33.19 -21.16
CA TYR A 7 -24.15 32.70 -20.00
C TYR A 7 -24.20 33.74 -18.87
N LEU A 8 -24.81 33.34 -17.75
CA LEU A 8 -25.04 34.20 -16.59
C LEU A 8 -24.93 33.36 -15.31
N ASP A 9 -24.15 33.84 -14.34
CA ASP A 9 -23.90 33.20 -13.05
C ASP A 9 -23.44 31.74 -13.15
N GLY A 10 -22.52 31.45 -14.07
CA GLY A 10 -22.01 30.10 -14.24
C GLY A 10 -23.00 29.13 -14.91
N ARG A 11 -24.06 29.62 -15.56
CA ARG A 11 -25.07 28.77 -16.19
C ARG A 11 -25.43 29.25 -17.59
N THR A 12 -25.48 28.31 -18.53
CA THR A 12 -26.09 28.55 -19.84
C THR A 12 -27.61 28.58 -19.68
N ARG A 13 -28.24 29.66 -20.15
CA ARG A 13 -29.70 29.86 -20.07
C ARG A 13 -30.26 30.24 -21.42
N LEU A 14 -31.50 29.85 -21.68
CA LEU A 14 -32.30 30.38 -22.78
C LEU A 14 -33.12 31.55 -22.22
N SER A 15 -32.92 32.74 -22.78
CA SER A 15 -33.51 33.99 -22.28
C SER A 15 -34.22 34.74 -23.39
N LEU A 16 -35.26 35.49 -23.03
CA LEU A 16 -35.91 36.47 -23.92
C LEU A 16 -35.23 37.85 -23.86
N VAL A 17 -34.28 38.02 -22.94
CA VAL A 17 -33.54 39.27 -22.70
C VAL A 17 -32.04 39.02 -22.87
N PRO A 18 -31.30 39.91 -23.56
CA PRO A 18 -29.86 39.81 -23.74
C PRO A 18 -29.14 40.23 -22.45
N LEU A 19 -29.04 39.33 -21.47
CA LEU A 19 -28.36 39.55 -20.19
C LEU A 19 -27.10 38.69 -20.09
N GLY A 20 -26.00 39.26 -19.58
CA GLY A 20 -24.72 38.57 -19.46
C GLY A 20 -24.00 38.39 -20.80
N GLU A 21 -23.22 37.32 -20.92
CA GLU A 21 -22.52 36.98 -22.16
C GLU A 21 -23.47 36.31 -23.16
N ILE A 22 -23.58 36.84 -24.38
CA ILE A 22 -24.47 36.32 -25.41
C ILE A 22 -23.70 35.30 -26.27
N LEU A 23 -24.11 34.03 -26.19
CA LEU A 23 -23.50 32.93 -26.95
C LEU A 23 -24.15 32.73 -28.31
N ALA A 24 -25.45 32.99 -28.43
CA ALA A 24 -26.18 32.95 -29.70
C ALA A 24 -27.47 33.77 -29.65
N THR A 25 -27.79 34.40 -30.78
CA THR A 25 -29.08 35.08 -31.00
C THR A 25 -29.90 34.27 -31.98
N LEU A 26 -31.16 33.98 -31.64
CA LEU A 26 -32.06 33.12 -32.39
C LEU A 26 -33.38 33.87 -32.69
N PRO A 27 -34.02 33.60 -33.83
CA PRO A 27 -35.28 34.24 -34.20
C PRO A 27 -36.38 33.88 -33.20
N GLY A 28 -37.17 34.86 -32.75
CA GLY A 28 -38.24 34.63 -31.79
C GLY A 28 -39.48 33.94 -32.35
N SER A 29 -39.51 33.67 -33.66
CA SER A 29 -40.58 32.95 -34.34
C SER A 29 -40.53 31.42 -34.15
N ASP A 30 -39.40 30.86 -33.68
CA ASP A 30 -39.22 29.42 -33.53
C ASP A 30 -38.71 29.02 -32.12
N PRO A 31 -39.63 28.88 -31.13
CA PRO A 31 -39.27 28.45 -29.78
C PRO A 31 -38.72 27.01 -29.74
N ILE A 32 -39.19 26.13 -30.62
CA ILE A 32 -38.78 24.73 -30.64
C ILE A 32 -37.35 24.61 -31.19
N GLY A 33 -37.02 25.33 -32.26
CA GLY A 33 -35.66 25.43 -32.78
C GLY A 33 -34.70 26.05 -31.77
N ALA A 34 -35.15 27.07 -31.03
CA ALA A 34 -34.36 27.65 -29.94
C ALA A 34 -34.03 26.63 -28.85
N LEU A 35 -35.02 25.83 -28.42
CA LEU A 35 -34.80 24.74 -27.46
C LEU A 35 -33.88 23.65 -28.01
N ARG A 36 -34.05 23.22 -29.26
CA ARG A 36 -33.20 22.19 -29.91
C ARG A 36 -31.73 22.60 -29.94
N ARG A 37 -31.44 23.89 -30.08
CA ARG A 37 -30.06 24.42 -30.07
C ARG A 37 -29.53 24.63 -28.65
N PHE A 38 -30.39 25.08 -27.72
CA PHE A 38 -30.02 25.33 -26.34
C PHE A 38 -29.69 24.05 -25.55
N VAL A 39 -30.54 23.01 -25.63
CA VAL A 39 -30.43 21.83 -24.76
C VAL A 39 -29.06 21.12 -24.89
N PRO A 40 -28.53 20.83 -26.10
CA PRO A 40 -27.21 20.21 -26.23
C PRO A 40 -26.08 21.07 -25.67
N LEU A 41 -26.12 22.40 -25.88
CA LEU A 41 -25.12 23.33 -25.38
C LEU A 41 -25.12 23.38 -23.84
N ALA A 42 -26.31 23.49 -23.24
CA ALA A 42 -26.47 23.51 -21.79
C ALA A 42 -26.01 22.19 -21.14
N LEU A 43 -26.35 21.05 -21.75
CA LEU A 43 -25.92 19.72 -21.26
C LEU A 43 -24.40 19.53 -21.40
N ALA A 44 -23.81 19.91 -22.53
CA ALA A 44 -22.38 19.81 -22.75
C ALA A 44 -21.58 20.65 -21.76
N ARG A 45 -22.01 21.89 -21.49
CA ARG A 45 -21.35 22.79 -20.53
C ARG A 45 -21.49 22.29 -19.10
N ARG A 46 -22.68 21.83 -18.70
CA ARG A 46 -22.88 21.20 -17.39
C ARG A 46 -21.99 19.96 -17.21
N ALA A 47 -21.87 19.12 -18.24
CA ALA A 47 -21.00 17.95 -18.21
C ALA A 47 -19.52 18.36 -18.05
N LEU A 48 -19.07 19.36 -18.80
CA LEU A 48 -17.72 19.93 -18.69
C LEU A 48 -17.43 20.43 -17.27
N GLU A 49 -18.30 21.26 -16.70
CA GLU A 49 -18.13 21.80 -15.34
C GLU A 49 -18.08 20.69 -14.29
N THR A 50 -18.90 19.65 -14.46
CA THR A 50 -18.94 18.50 -13.56
C THR A 50 -17.64 17.68 -13.66
N GLU A 51 -17.19 17.35 -14.87
CA GLU A 51 -15.96 16.59 -15.10
C GLU A 51 -14.73 17.37 -14.64
N ARG A 52 -14.65 18.67 -14.94
CA ARG A 52 -13.57 19.55 -14.47
C ARG A 52 -13.51 19.61 -12.95
N ARG A 53 -14.66 19.76 -12.27
CA ARG A 53 -14.73 19.72 -10.80
C ARG A 53 -14.25 18.39 -10.24
N GLN A 54 -14.64 17.27 -10.84
CA GLN A 54 -14.19 15.94 -10.43
C GLN A 54 -12.69 15.75 -10.61
N LEU A 55 -12.13 16.21 -11.74
CA LEU A 55 -10.70 16.14 -12.01
C LEU A 55 -9.90 17.03 -11.05
N HIS A 56 -10.37 18.25 -10.80
CA HIS A 56 -9.74 19.13 -9.83
C HIS A 56 -9.73 18.49 -8.43
N GLN A 57 -10.86 17.95 -7.96
CA GLN A 57 -10.92 17.24 -6.68
C GLN A 57 -9.99 16.02 -6.62
N LEU A 58 -9.92 15.25 -7.70
CA LEU A 58 -9.02 14.09 -7.80
C LEU A 58 -7.55 14.50 -7.71
N LEU A 59 -7.13 15.49 -8.50
CA LEU A 59 -5.74 15.95 -8.56
C LEU A 59 -5.32 16.63 -7.25
N THR A 60 -6.19 17.46 -6.66
CA THR A 60 -5.96 18.07 -5.34
C THR A 60 -5.72 16.97 -4.30
N ARG A 61 -6.62 15.98 -4.26
CA ARG A 61 -6.49 14.86 -3.32
C ARG A 61 -5.20 14.07 -3.53
N ARG A 62 -4.80 13.78 -4.77
CA ARG A 62 -3.54 13.09 -5.06
C ARG A 62 -2.32 13.89 -4.59
N ALA A 63 -2.30 15.19 -4.85
CA ALA A 63 -1.25 16.08 -4.39
C ALA A 63 -1.15 16.10 -2.85
N ASP A 64 -2.29 16.25 -2.17
CA ASP A 64 -2.35 16.28 -0.71
C ASP A 64 -1.91 14.95 -0.08
N GLU A 65 -2.40 13.81 -0.59
CA GLU A 65 -2.04 12.48 -0.09
C GLU A 65 -0.55 12.18 -0.29
N ALA A 66 -0.01 12.49 -1.47
CA ALA A 66 1.40 12.30 -1.78
C ALA A 66 2.29 13.23 -0.94
N GLY A 67 1.94 14.52 -0.84
CA GLY A 67 2.65 15.50 -0.02
C GLY A 67 2.64 15.14 1.46
N THR A 68 1.49 14.72 2.00
CA THR A 68 1.39 14.27 3.40
C THR A 68 2.24 13.01 3.64
N SER A 69 2.24 12.05 2.71
CA SER A 69 3.10 10.86 2.83
C SER A 69 4.59 11.21 2.77
N ALA A 70 5.00 12.17 1.94
CA ALA A 70 6.38 12.64 1.87
C ALA A 70 6.78 13.33 3.17
N HIS A 71 5.93 14.21 3.69
CA HIS A 71 6.17 14.92 4.95
C HIS A 71 6.37 13.97 6.14
N LEU A 72 5.48 12.98 6.30
CA LEU A 72 5.60 11.99 7.37
C LEU A 72 6.87 11.13 7.23
N ALA A 73 7.25 10.76 6.00
CA ALA A 73 8.49 10.03 5.75
C ALA A 73 9.73 10.89 6.07
N SER A 74 9.70 12.18 5.74
CA SER A 74 10.75 13.14 6.06
C SER A 74 10.89 13.36 7.57
N GLN A 75 9.79 13.50 8.31
CA GLN A 75 9.81 13.55 9.78
C GLN A 75 10.45 12.29 10.38
N ARG A 76 10.11 11.11 9.84
CA ARG A 76 10.71 9.84 10.27
C ARG A 76 12.21 9.77 9.97
N LEU A 77 12.63 10.20 8.79
CA LEU A 77 14.03 10.26 8.40
C LEU A 77 14.82 11.21 9.31
N HIS A 78 14.28 12.40 9.58
CA HIS A 78 14.87 13.36 10.50
C HIS A 78 15.02 12.81 11.92
N ALA A 79 14.01 12.09 12.42
CA ALA A 79 14.10 11.44 13.73
C ALA A 79 15.21 10.39 13.76
N LEU A 80 15.36 9.59 12.70
CA LEU A 80 16.41 8.58 12.59
C LEU A 80 17.81 9.19 12.52
N THR A 81 18.00 10.29 11.79
CA THR A 81 19.32 10.94 11.65
C THR A 81 19.78 11.64 12.94
N HIS A 82 18.84 12.10 13.77
CA HIS A 82 19.14 12.78 15.04
C HIS A 82 19.18 11.83 16.25
N GLU A 83 18.76 10.57 16.09
CA GLU A 83 18.99 9.56 17.11
C GLU A 83 20.48 9.23 17.20
N ALA A 84 21.01 9.11 18.43
CA ALA A 84 22.40 8.72 18.66
C ALA A 84 22.71 7.41 17.94
N GLY A 85 23.56 7.49 16.90
CA GLY A 85 23.75 6.43 15.93
C GLY A 85 24.22 5.12 16.57
N TYR A 86 23.58 4.01 16.19
CA TYR A 86 23.94 2.69 16.71
C TYR A 86 25.40 2.33 16.42
N ARG A 87 25.96 2.81 15.31
CA ARG A 87 27.36 2.58 14.92
C ARG A 87 28.33 3.25 15.89
N HIS A 88 28.13 4.53 16.16
CA HIS A 88 28.97 5.30 17.08
C HIS A 88 28.97 4.70 18.49
N ARG A 89 27.79 4.28 18.98
CA ARG A 89 27.68 3.54 20.26
C ARG A 89 28.44 2.21 20.24
N ALA A 90 28.42 1.48 19.13
CA ALA A 90 29.17 0.23 18.98
C ALA A 90 30.68 0.50 19.01
N ASP A 91 31.15 1.54 18.32
CA ASP A 91 32.55 1.92 18.25
C ASP A 91 33.09 2.31 19.64
N LEU A 92 32.33 3.08 20.42
CA LEU A 92 32.68 3.41 21.81
C LEU A 92 32.81 2.17 22.71
N ILE A 93 31.88 1.22 22.61
CA ILE A 93 31.96 -0.04 23.38
C ILE A 93 33.21 -0.83 22.97
N MET A 94 33.49 -0.92 21.67
CA MET A 94 34.65 -1.65 21.14
C MET A 94 35.98 -1.02 21.58
N ALA A 95 36.08 0.31 21.55
CA ALA A 95 37.28 1.03 21.96
C ALA A 95 37.59 0.86 23.46
N HIS A 96 36.56 0.79 24.30
CA HIS A 96 36.70 0.68 25.75
C HIS A 96 36.44 -0.73 26.29
N LEU A 97 36.56 -1.78 25.47
CA LEU A 97 36.31 -3.18 25.85
C LEU A 97 37.07 -3.60 27.12
N HIS A 98 38.30 -3.11 27.29
CA HIS A 98 39.17 -3.43 28.42
C HIS A 98 38.72 -2.77 29.74
N ALA A 99 37.95 -1.67 29.67
CA ALA A 99 37.46 -0.92 30.82
C ALA A 99 36.09 -1.41 31.33
N ILE A 100 35.44 -2.34 30.61
CA ILE A 100 34.12 -2.86 30.96
C ILE A 100 34.25 -4.01 31.96
N ALA A 101 33.81 -3.80 33.20
CA ALA A 101 33.74 -4.86 34.19
C ALA A 101 32.71 -5.95 33.82
N PRO A 102 32.95 -7.23 34.15
CA PRO A 102 31.97 -8.29 33.94
C PRO A 102 30.65 -8.01 34.65
N GLY A 103 29.53 -8.05 33.93
CA GLY A 103 28.21 -7.79 34.49
C GLY A 103 27.82 -6.31 34.63
N ALA A 104 28.65 -5.38 34.14
CA ALA A 104 28.34 -3.95 34.18
C ALA A 104 27.03 -3.60 33.46
N THR A 105 26.20 -2.77 34.09
CA THR A 105 24.95 -2.24 33.53
C THR A 105 25.15 -0.97 32.73
N GLN A 106 26.24 -0.24 32.99
CA GLN A 106 26.55 1.06 32.38
C GLN A 106 28.06 1.21 32.19
N LEU A 107 28.44 2.02 31.21
CA LEU A 107 29.81 2.37 30.91
C LEU A 107 29.88 3.89 30.69
N GLU A 108 30.64 4.58 31.53
CA GLU A 108 30.95 5.99 31.36
C GLU A 108 32.25 6.12 30.57
N VAL A 109 32.16 6.72 29.37
CA VAL A 109 33.31 6.91 28.48
C VAL A 109 33.31 8.32 27.93
N ILE A 110 34.48 8.83 27.62
CA ILE A 110 34.61 10.08 26.87
C ILE A 110 34.43 9.72 25.40
N ASP A 111 33.48 10.38 24.74
CA ASP A 111 33.29 10.23 23.31
C ASP A 111 34.47 10.85 22.56
N PHE A 112 35.16 10.04 21.75
CA PHE A 112 36.34 10.48 21.02
C PHE A 112 36.03 11.45 19.86
N TYR A 113 34.77 11.64 19.48
CA TYR A 113 34.37 12.63 18.47
C TYR A 113 33.99 13.99 19.08
N THR A 114 33.27 14.00 20.20
CA THR A 114 32.75 15.22 20.84
C THR A 114 33.58 15.66 22.03
N ASN A 115 34.43 14.77 22.55
CA ASN A 115 35.20 14.93 23.78
C ASN A 115 34.33 15.16 25.03
N GLU A 116 33.06 14.73 24.99
CA GLU A 116 32.09 14.84 26.08
C GLU A 116 31.90 13.48 26.79
N PRO A 117 31.57 13.47 28.09
CA PRO A 117 31.26 12.24 28.80
C PRO A 117 29.90 11.67 28.36
N VAL A 118 29.90 10.40 27.96
CA VAL A 118 28.71 9.66 27.50
C VAL A 118 28.50 8.42 28.35
N VAL A 119 27.26 8.23 28.81
CA VAL A 119 26.83 7.04 29.56
C VAL A 119 26.19 6.03 28.61
N LEU A 120 26.85 4.91 28.39
CA LEU A 120 26.37 3.81 27.55
C LEU A 120 25.71 2.73 28.41
N LYS A 121 24.44 2.43 28.12
CA LYS A 121 23.70 1.35 28.79
C LYS A 121 24.11 -0.01 28.22
N LEU A 122 24.52 -0.92 29.09
CA LEU A 122 24.94 -2.29 28.77
C LEU A 122 23.95 -3.29 29.37
N LYS A 123 23.92 -4.50 28.79
CA LYS A 123 23.11 -5.60 29.32
C LYS A 123 24.00 -6.51 30.19
N PRO A 124 23.67 -6.72 31.48
CA PRO A 124 24.52 -7.47 32.41
C PRO A 124 24.85 -8.90 31.98
N LEU A 125 23.90 -9.55 31.31
CA LEU A 125 23.97 -10.96 30.91
C LEU A 125 24.60 -11.17 29.53
N GLU A 126 24.89 -10.09 28.79
CA GLU A 126 25.39 -10.17 27.41
C GLU A 126 26.85 -9.73 27.35
N LYS A 127 27.70 -10.50 26.64
CA LYS A 127 29.10 -10.11 26.45
C LYS A 127 29.16 -8.74 25.74
N PRO A 128 30.05 -7.82 26.15
CA PRO A 128 30.19 -6.51 25.52
C PRO A 128 30.42 -6.57 24.01
N GLN A 129 31.23 -7.54 23.52
CA GLN A 129 31.44 -7.74 22.09
C GLN A 129 30.14 -8.07 21.34
N ARG A 130 29.28 -8.90 21.93
CA ARG A 130 27.99 -9.28 21.33
C ARG A 130 27.00 -8.11 21.34
N THR A 131 27.07 -7.26 22.37
CA THR A 131 26.31 -6.00 22.42
C THR A 131 26.73 -5.07 21.28
N ALA A 132 28.03 -4.90 21.05
CA ALA A 132 28.55 -4.11 19.92
C ALA A 132 28.15 -4.70 18.56
N GLU A 133 28.25 -6.02 18.37
CA GLU A 133 27.83 -6.70 17.13
C GLU A 133 26.34 -6.46 16.81
N ASN A 134 25.47 -6.57 17.83
CA ASN A 134 24.05 -6.27 17.69
C ASN A 134 23.80 -4.81 17.28
N LEU A 135 24.57 -3.88 17.85
CA LEU A 135 24.49 -2.46 17.50
C LEU A 135 24.96 -2.20 16.06
N TYR A 136 26.03 -2.85 15.59
CA TYR A 136 26.42 -2.77 14.17
C TYR A 136 25.35 -3.32 13.23
N ARG A 137 24.70 -4.44 13.60
CA ARG A 137 23.58 -5.00 12.83
C ARG A 137 22.41 -4.02 12.76
N LYS A 138 22.08 -3.37 13.88
CA LYS A 138 21.06 -2.31 13.92
C LYS A 138 21.44 -1.11 13.07
N ALA A 139 22.70 -0.67 13.12
CA ALA A 139 23.20 0.43 12.29
C ALA A 139 23.07 0.13 10.79
N LYS A 140 23.40 -1.10 10.38
CA LYS A 140 23.22 -1.54 8.98
C LYS A 140 21.75 -1.51 8.57
N ASN A 141 20.85 -1.98 9.44
CA ASN A 141 19.41 -1.94 9.17
C ASN A 141 18.87 -0.50 9.11
N GLN A 142 19.36 0.38 10.00
CA GLN A 142 19.03 1.80 9.99
C GLN A 142 19.43 2.46 8.66
N GLN A 143 20.66 2.21 8.18
CA GLN A 143 21.11 2.74 6.89
C GLN A 143 20.24 2.28 5.71
N ILE A 144 19.73 1.04 5.77
CA ILE A 144 18.78 0.51 4.78
C ILE A 144 17.43 1.23 4.89
N GLU A 145 16.92 1.43 6.11
CA GLU A 145 15.67 2.18 6.37
C GLU A 145 15.78 3.62 5.87
N GLU A 146 16.89 4.31 6.15
CA GLU A 146 17.16 5.68 5.69
C GLU A 146 17.12 5.76 4.16
N ARG A 147 17.85 4.89 3.46
CA ARG A 147 17.83 4.87 1.99
C ARG A 147 16.44 4.59 1.42
N GLN A 148 15.66 3.73 2.07
CA GLN A 148 14.28 3.43 1.65
C GLN A 148 13.36 4.63 1.87
N LEU A 149 13.53 5.35 2.98
CA LEU A 149 12.78 6.57 3.28
C LEU A 149 13.13 7.68 2.29
N GLU A 150 14.40 7.90 1.99
CA GLU A 150 14.85 8.87 0.97
C GLU A 150 14.22 8.59 -0.40
N ALA A 151 14.30 7.34 -0.87
CA ALA A 151 13.70 6.93 -2.14
C ALA A 151 12.17 7.13 -2.14
N ARG A 152 11.52 6.84 -1.00
CA ARG A 152 10.08 7.05 -0.84
C ARG A 152 9.71 8.53 -0.83
N ILE A 153 10.48 9.38 -0.17
CA ILE A 153 10.27 10.84 -0.14
C ILE A 153 10.36 11.38 -1.57
N ALA A 154 11.47 11.12 -2.27
CA ALA A 154 11.67 11.60 -3.63
C ALA A 154 10.54 11.14 -4.58
N SER A 155 10.13 9.88 -4.49
CA SER A 155 9.02 9.34 -5.28
C SER A 155 7.69 10.05 -4.99
N ARG A 156 7.38 10.32 -3.72
CA ARG A 156 6.11 10.94 -3.32
C ARG A 156 6.09 12.44 -3.61
N GLU A 157 7.21 13.14 -3.48
CA GLU A 157 7.34 14.53 -3.87
C GLU A 157 7.18 14.69 -5.38
N THR A 158 7.77 13.80 -6.18
CA THR A 158 7.61 13.79 -7.63
C THR A 158 6.13 13.59 -8.01
N GLU A 159 5.43 12.65 -7.35
CA GLU A 159 4.00 12.41 -7.57
C GLU A 159 3.15 13.64 -7.20
N ALA A 160 3.46 14.29 -6.07
CA ALA A 160 2.76 15.50 -5.65
C ALA A 160 2.96 16.65 -6.65
N LEU A 161 4.20 16.86 -7.12
CA LEU A 161 4.53 17.88 -8.10
C LEU A 161 3.81 17.63 -9.43
N GLN A 162 3.84 16.40 -9.94
CA GLN A 162 3.12 16.04 -11.16
C GLN A 162 1.61 16.28 -11.04
N ALA A 163 1.01 15.96 -9.88
CA ALA A 163 -0.41 16.22 -9.65
C ALA A 163 -0.73 17.73 -9.65
N LEU A 164 0.16 18.57 -9.12
CA LEU A 164 0.03 20.03 -9.14
C LEU A 164 0.22 20.61 -10.55
N GLU A 165 1.19 20.13 -11.31
CA GLU A 165 1.41 20.53 -12.72
C GLU A 165 0.18 20.25 -13.56
N LEU A 166 -0.44 19.07 -13.42
CA LEU A 166 -1.68 18.72 -14.12
C LEU A 166 -2.88 19.59 -13.67
N LEU A 167 -2.88 20.04 -12.43
CA LEU A 167 -3.93 20.90 -11.89
C LEU A 167 -3.79 22.32 -12.49
N GLU A 168 -2.57 22.84 -12.56
CA GLU A 168 -2.28 24.09 -13.26
C GLU A 168 -2.63 24.00 -14.75
N GLU A 169 -2.28 22.91 -15.41
CA GLU A 169 -2.62 22.66 -16.81
C GLU A 169 -4.15 22.69 -17.03
N LEU A 170 -4.90 22.01 -16.16
CA LEU A 170 -6.37 21.97 -16.18
C LEU A 170 -7.00 23.37 -16.06
N ASP A 171 -6.38 24.25 -15.28
CA ASP A 171 -6.89 25.60 -15.03
C ASP A 171 -6.49 26.62 -16.10
N THR A 172 -5.30 26.46 -16.69
CA THR A 172 -4.71 27.46 -17.59
C THR A 172 -4.92 27.18 -19.07
N GLN A 173 -5.10 25.92 -19.49
CA GLN A 173 -5.23 25.60 -20.90
C GLN A 173 -6.63 25.90 -21.46
N PRO A 174 -6.79 26.83 -22.41
CA PRO A 174 -8.08 27.18 -22.99
C PRO A 174 -8.67 26.03 -23.83
N ALA A 175 -7.83 25.16 -24.39
CA ALA A 175 -8.29 23.99 -25.15
C ALA A 175 -9.12 23.03 -24.30
N LEU A 176 -8.89 23.00 -22.97
CA LEU A 176 -9.65 22.16 -22.03
C LEU A 176 -11.03 22.75 -21.67
N ALA A 177 -11.39 23.92 -22.21
CA ALA A 177 -12.75 24.47 -22.13
C ALA A 177 -13.76 23.71 -23.02
N GLU A 178 -13.30 22.77 -23.85
CA GLU A 178 -14.16 21.88 -24.63
C GLU A 178 -14.21 20.48 -24.03
N LEU A 179 -15.43 19.92 -23.90
CA LEU A 179 -15.65 18.62 -23.28
C LEU A 179 -14.88 17.47 -23.97
N ARG A 180 -14.75 17.52 -25.30
CA ARG A 180 -14.02 16.48 -26.06
C ARG A 180 -12.52 16.53 -25.77
N ALA A 181 -11.94 17.73 -25.77
CA ALA A 181 -10.53 17.94 -25.46
C ALA A 181 -10.23 17.55 -24.00
N LEU A 182 -11.09 17.94 -23.05
CA LEU A 182 -10.95 17.55 -21.64
C LEU A 182 -10.93 16.03 -21.46
N ARG A 183 -11.81 15.29 -22.16
CA ARG A 183 -11.84 13.82 -22.09
C ARG A 183 -10.62 13.17 -22.75
N ALA A 184 -10.12 13.73 -23.85
CA ALA A 184 -8.90 13.24 -24.49
C ALA A 184 -7.68 13.45 -23.58
N TRP A 185 -7.55 14.64 -22.99
CA TRP A 185 -6.52 14.98 -22.01
C TRP A 185 -6.58 14.06 -20.78
N ARG A 186 -7.78 13.87 -20.22
CA ARG A 186 -8.00 12.93 -19.11
C ARG A 186 -7.48 11.52 -19.41
N LYS A 187 -7.76 11.01 -20.61
CA LYS A 187 -7.29 9.69 -21.05
C LYS A 187 -5.78 9.64 -21.24
N GLN A 188 -5.19 10.70 -21.81
CA GLN A 188 -3.75 10.83 -22.01
C GLN A 188 -2.98 10.77 -20.68
N HIS A 189 -3.52 11.40 -19.63
CA HIS A 189 -2.91 11.41 -18.30
C HIS A 189 -3.39 10.28 -17.37
N ALA A 190 -4.12 9.28 -17.91
CA ALA A 190 -4.66 8.15 -17.14
C ALA A 190 -5.46 8.57 -15.89
N LEU A 191 -6.24 9.65 -16.03
CA LEU A 191 -7.11 10.23 -14.98
C LEU A 191 -8.56 9.75 -15.10
N ASP A 192 -8.84 8.84 -16.01
CA ASP A 192 -10.11 8.15 -16.03
C ASP A 192 -10.27 7.35 -14.73
N PRO A 193 -11.44 7.41 -14.06
CA PRO A 193 -11.79 6.44 -13.06
C PRO A 193 -11.66 5.13 -13.79
N THR A 194 -10.70 4.33 -13.36
CA THR A 194 -10.67 2.93 -13.73
C THR A 194 -12.10 2.45 -13.48
N PRO A 195 -12.84 1.97 -14.51
CA PRO A 195 -14.16 1.40 -14.28
C PRO A 195 -13.94 0.38 -13.20
N ALA A 196 -14.56 0.59 -12.02
CA ALA A 196 -14.23 -0.07 -10.75
C ALA A 196 -13.69 -1.45 -11.07
N ALA A 197 -12.36 -1.59 -11.00
CA ALA A 197 -11.62 -2.57 -11.79
C ALA A 197 -12.44 -3.84 -11.92
N SER A 198 -13.00 -4.08 -13.12
CA SER A 198 -13.32 -5.44 -13.51
C SER A 198 -12.03 -6.19 -13.23
N LYS A 199 -12.05 -7.01 -12.17
CA LYS A 199 -10.90 -7.67 -11.56
C LYS A 199 -9.94 -8.17 -12.64
N ALA A 200 -8.98 -7.34 -13.03
CA ALA A 200 -7.97 -7.63 -14.01
C ALA A 200 -6.66 -7.44 -13.26
N ALA A 201 -6.23 -8.57 -12.71
CA ALA A 201 -4.88 -8.85 -12.26
C ALA A 201 -4.14 -7.66 -11.64
N THR A 202 -4.64 -7.17 -10.49
CA THR A 202 -3.69 -6.83 -9.43
C THR A 202 -2.81 -8.07 -9.29
N GLU A 203 -1.49 -7.96 -9.43
CA GLU A 203 -0.62 -8.98 -8.87
C GLU A 203 -1.14 -9.22 -7.46
N LEU A 204 -1.78 -10.36 -7.24
CA LEU A 204 -2.29 -10.66 -5.91
C LEU A 204 -1.07 -10.53 -5.01
N PRO A 205 -1.16 -9.87 -3.84
CA PRO A 205 -0.04 -9.77 -2.90
C PRO A 205 0.41 -11.16 -2.37
N PHE A 206 -0.14 -12.23 -2.93
CA PHE A 206 0.06 -13.63 -2.60
C PHE A 206 0.62 -14.33 -3.84
N LYS A 207 1.38 -15.39 -3.64
CA LYS A 207 1.61 -16.35 -4.72
C LYS A 207 0.32 -17.14 -4.93
N VAL A 208 -0.05 -17.36 -6.18
CA VAL A 208 -1.26 -18.08 -6.57
C VAL A 208 -0.84 -19.36 -7.26
N PHE A 209 -1.38 -20.47 -6.80
CA PHE A 209 -1.22 -21.77 -7.41
C PHE A 209 -2.61 -22.36 -7.68
N GLU A 210 -2.72 -23.22 -8.68
CA GLU A 210 -3.93 -23.98 -8.94
C GLU A 210 -3.61 -25.47 -8.91
N ASP A 211 -4.47 -26.22 -8.22
CA ASP A 211 -4.36 -27.68 -8.13
C ASP A 211 -5.76 -28.31 -8.18
N GLN A 212 -5.98 -29.19 -9.16
CA GLN A 212 -7.28 -29.85 -9.39
C GLN A 212 -8.48 -28.89 -9.41
N GLY A 213 -8.28 -27.67 -9.92
CA GLY A 213 -9.30 -26.63 -9.98
C GLY A 213 -9.58 -25.91 -8.64
N PHE A 214 -8.77 -26.14 -7.61
CA PHE A 214 -8.75 -25.35 -6.38
C PHE A 214 -7.64 -24.30 -6.45
N THR A 215 -7.96 -23.07 -6.05
CA THR A 215 -6.99 -21.98 -5.95
C THR A 215 -6.32 -22.01 -4.58
N ILE A 216 -4.99 -22.05 -4.57
CA ILE A 216 -4.14 -21.98 -3.38
C ILE A 216 -3.44 -20.62 -3.35
N LEU A 217 -3.59 -19.89 -2.24
CA LEU A 217 -3.01 -18.58 -2.02
C LEU A 217 -1.94 -18.65 -0.94
N VAL A 218 -0.75 -18.12 -1.19
CA VAL A 218 0.37 -18.12 -0.24
C VAL A 218 0.85 -16.71 0.04
N GLY A 219 0.87 -16.31 1.32
CA GLY A 219 1.37 -15.01 1.72
C GLY A 219 2.89 -14.88 1.52
N ARG A 220 3.35 -13.71 1.04
CA ARG A 220 4.78 -13.44 0.78
C ARG A 220 5.54 -12.92 2.01
N ASN A 221 4.85 -12.28 2.95
CA ASN A 221 5.40 -11.68 4.16
C ASN A 221 4.32 -11.58 5.26
N ALA A 222 4.69 -11.12 6.46
CA ALA A 222 3.77 -11.03 7.61
C ALA A 222 2.56 -10.11 7.39
N GLN A 223 2.72 -9.01 6.65
CA GLN A 223 1.61 -8.10 6.32
C GLN A 223 0.65 -8.74 5.32
N ASN A 224 1.18 -9.47 4.34
CA ASN A 224 0.39 -10.20 3.35
C ASN A 224 -0.31 -11.39 4.02
N ASN A 225 0.31 -12.06 5.00
CA ASN A 225 -0.34 -13.11 5.79
C ASN A 225 -1.59 -12.60 6.51
N ASP A 226 -1.50 -11.42 7.15
CA ASP A 226 -2.64 -10.76 7.77
C ASP A 226 -3.72 -10.42 6.75
N LEU A 227 -3.32 -9.81 5.63
CA LEU A 227 -4.25 -9.45 4.57
C LEU A 227 -4.97 -10.68 4.02
N LEU A 228 -4.23 -11.76 3.75
CA LEU A 228 -4.73 -13.04 3.26
C LEU A 228 -5.75 -13.62 4.23
N THR A 229 -5.39 -13.68 5.51
CA THR A 229 -6.21 -14.36 6.54
C THR A 229 -7.42 -13.53 6.95
N GLN A 230 -7.28 -12.21 7.04
CA GLN A 230 -8.34 -11.34 7.54
C GLN A 230 -9.31 -10.88 6.45
N LYS A 231 -8.80 -10.49 5.28
CA LYS A 231 -9.61 -9.87 4.21
C LYS A 231 -9.95 -10.80 3.05
N TYR A 232 -9.03 -11.67 2.63
CA TYR A 232 -9.22 -12.49 1.42
C TYR A 232 -9.82 -13.88 1.70
N ALA A 233 -9.45 -14.48 2.83
CA ALA A 233 -9.94 -15.81 3.21
C ALA A 233 -11.37 -15.75 3.74
N HIS A 234 -12.24 -16.57 3.14
CA HIS A 234 -13.61 -16.77 3.57
C HIS A 234 -13.67 -17.77 4.75
N LYS A 235 -14.76 -17.75 5.53
CA LYS A 235 -14.91 -18.56 6.76
C LYS A 235 -14.74 -20.07 6.56
N ASP A 236 -15.06 -20.57 5.37
CA ASP A 236 -15.03 -21.99 5.00
C ASP A 236 -13.77 -22.38 4.20
N ASP A 237 -12.91 -21.41 3.88
CA ASP A 237 -11.61 -21.68 3.25
C ASP A 237 -10.71 -22.44 4.24
N LEU A 238 -9.88 -23.35 3.74
CA LEU A 238 -8.89 -24.06 4.56
C LEU A 238 -7.65 -23.19 4.70
N TRP A 239 -7.21 -22.98 5.93
CA TRP A 239 -6.00 -22.27 6.30
C TRP A 239 -4.93 -23.27 6.76
N LEU A 240 -3.71 -23.09 6.28
CA LEU A 240 -2.57 -23.94 6.57
C LEU A 240 -1.35 -23.11 6.97
N HIS A 241 -0.57 -23.64 7.90
CA HIS A 241 0.66 -23.02 8.40
C HIS A 241 1.58 -24.04 9.06
N ALA A 242 2.90 -23.85 8.92
CA ALA A 242 3.90 -24.72 9.54
C ALA A 242 3.87 -24.58 11.06
N LYS A 243 3.70 -25.71 11.76
CA LYS A 243 3.42 -25.74 13.20
C LYS A 243 4.61 -25.25 14.04
N ASP A 244 4.32 -24.40 15.02
CA ASP A 244 5.26 -23.84 16.00
C ASP A 244 6.47 -23.07 15.41
N VAL A 245 6.37 -22.61 14.15
CA VAL A 245 7.46 -21.87 13.49
C VAL A 245 6.93 -20.68 12.68
N SER A 246 7.81 -19.71 12.40
CA SER A 246 7.46 -18.64 11.46
C SER A 246 7.41 -19.18 10.03
N GLY A 247 6.37 -18.81 9.29
CA GLY A 247 6.17 -19.20 7.90
C GLY A 247 5.02 -18.45 7.25
N SER A 248 4.80 -18.70 5.96
CA SER A 248 3.70 -18.13 5.19
C SER A 248 2.36 -18.74 5.57
N HIS A 249 1.31 -17.92 5.57
CA HIS A 249 -0.06 -18.42 5.63
C HIS A 249 -0.45 -18.92 4.24
N VAL A 250 -1.00 -20.12 4.19
CA VAL A 250 -1.49 -20.74 2.96
C VAL A 250 -3.00 -20.92 3.08
N VAL A 251 -3.75 -20.57 2.05
CA VAL A 251 -5.21 -20.67 2.03
C VAL A 251 -5.67 -21.40 0.78
N ILE A 252 -6.44 -22.48 0.96
CA ILE A 252 -7.14 -23.17 -0.12
C ILE A 252 -8.55 -22.60 -0.19
N ARG A 253 -8.91 -22.04 -1.34
CA ARG A 253 -10.24 -21.47 -1.59
C ARG A 253 -11.28 -22.57 -1.65
N HIS A 254 -12.28 -22.49 -0.78
CA HIS A 254 -13.40 -23.42 -0.75
C HIS A 254 -14.27 -23.27 -1.99
N ARG A 255 -14.74 -24.40 -2.55
CA ARG A 255 -15.72 -24.44 -3.64
C ARG A 255 -17.03 -25.03 -3.13
N ALA A 256 -18.14 -24.33 -3.35
CA ALA A 256 -19.44 -24.79 -2.90
C ALA A 256 -19.79 -26.16 -3.50
N GLY A 257 -20.18 -27.12 -2.66
CA GLY A 257 -20.57 -28.47 -3.08
C GLY A 257 -19.40 -29.43 -3.37
N GLN A 258 -18.13 -29.02 -3.18
CA GLN A 258 -16.97 -29.88 -3.41
C GLN A 258 -16.02 -29.84 -2.19
N PRO A 259 -15.87 -30.96 -1.44
CA PRO A 259 -14.84 -31.04 -0.41
C PRO A 259 -13.44 -30.97 -1.04
N VAL A 260 -12.48 -30.35 -0.34
CA VAL A 260 -11.10 -30.27 -0.82
C VAL A 260 -10.47 -31.68 -0.78
N PRO A 261 -10.00 -32.23 -1.90
CA PRO A 261 -9.33 -33.53 -1.92
C PRO A 261 -8.05 -33.53 -1.08
N GLU A 262 -7.74 -34.66 -0.42
CA GLU A 262 -6.54 -34.79 0.40
C GLU A 262 -5.21 -34.55 -0.36
N PRO A 263 -5.08 -34.89 -1.67
CA PRO A 263 -3.92 -34.50 -2.46
C PRO A 263 -3.69 -32.98 -2.52
N VAL A 264 -4.77 -32.20 -2.69
CA VAL A 264 -4.71 -30.72 -2.74
C VAL A 264 -4.27 -30.15 -1.40
N VAL A 265 -4.79 -30.73 -0.30
CA VAL A 265 -4.35 -30.35 1.05
C VAL A 265 -2.87 -30.66 1.25
N THR A 266 -2.42 -31.81 0.75
CA THR A 266 -1.02 -32.24 0.82
C THR A 266 -0.11 -31.26 0.06
N HIS A 267 -0.42 -30.93 -1.19
CA HIS A 267 0.36 -29.96 -1.98
C HIS A 267 0.38 -28.56 -1.34
N ALA A 268 -0.74 -28.10 -0.81
CA ALA A 268 -0.80 -26.84 -0.07
C ALA A 268 0.03 -26.88 1.23
N ALA A 269 0.05 -28.02 1.93
CA ALA A 269 0.86 -28.22 3.11
C ALA A 269 2.36 -28.25 2.76
N GLN A 270 2.76 -28.85 1.64
CA GLN A 270 4.14 -28.81 1.15
C GLN A 270 4.60 -27.37 0.92
N LEU A 271 3.75 -26.53 0.33
CA LEU A 271 4.00 -25.09 0.17
C LEU A 271 4.12 -24.37 1.53
N ALA A 272 3.28 -24.69 2.50
CA ALA A 272 3.36 -24.11 3.84
C ALA A 272 4.68 -24.48 4.54
N GLY A 273 5.16 -25.72 4.36
CA GLY A 273 6.47 -26.16 4.83
C GLY A 273 7.61 -25.47 4.10
N TRP A 274 7.53 -25.38 2.77
CA TRP A 274 8.55 -24.76 1.90
C TRP A 274 8.76 -23.27 2.21
N TYR A 275 7.67 -22.51 2.40
CA TYR A 275 7.74 -21.09 2.76
C TYR A 275 7.78 -20.86 4.29
N SER A 276 8.46 -21.75 5.02
CA SER A 276 8.65 -21.63 6.47
C SER A 276 10.11 -21.82 6.87
N ARG A 277 10.40 -21.63 8.16
CA ARG A 277 11.73 -21.98 8.71
C ARG A 277 12.07 -23.47 8.63
N ARG A 278 11.08 -24.34 8.40
CA ARG A 278 11.25 -25.80 8.30
C ARG A 278 11.41 -26.29 6.85
N GLN A 279 11.83 -25.43 5.91
CA GLN A 279 11.96 -25.78 4.49
C GLN A 279 12.94 -26.94 4.21
N HIS A 280 13.89 -27.21 5.12
CA HIS A 280 14.90 -28.28 4.97
C HIS A 280 14.63 -29.50 5.87
N ASP A 281 13.50 -29.53 6.57
CA ASP A 281 13.15 -30.68 7.42
C ASP A 281 12.73 -31.85 6.54
N SER A 282 13.08 -33.09 6.94
CA SER A 282 12.64 -34.28 6.23
C SER A 282 11.11 -34.47 6.28
N LEU A 283 10.49 -34.11 7.41
CA LEU A 283 9.05 -34.15 7.64
C LEU A 283 8.65 -32.92 8.46
N CYS A 284 7.83 -32.06 7.88
CA CYS A 284 7.33 -30.84 8.51
C CYS A 284 5.86 -31.03 8.95
N PRO A 285 5.54 -30.81 10.24
CA PRO A 285 4.16 -30.76 10.70
C PRO A 285 3.50 -29.45 10.27
N VAL A 286 2.38 -29.57 9.57
CA VAL A 286 1.58 -28.44 9.08
C VAL A 286 0.20 -28.50 9.71
N THR A 287 -0.18 -27.42 10.38
CA THR A 287 -1.52 -27.21 10.91
C THR A 287 -2.46 -26.91 9.76
N VAL A 288 -3.63 -27.57 9.74
CA VAL A 288 -4.72 -27.35 8.80
C VAL A 288 -6.00 -27.13 9.58
N THR A 289 -6.68 -26.01 9.33
CA THR A 289 -7.98 -25.72 9.94
C THR A 289 -8.84 -24.83 9.04
N PRO A 290 -10.17 -24.89 9.09
CA PRO A 290 -11.01 -23.87 8.50
C PRO A 290 -10.72 -22.48 9.06
N LYS A 291 -10.68 -21.46 8.19
CA LYS A 291 -10.37 -20.06 8.56
C LYS A 291 -11.25 -19.52 9.69
N LYS A 292 -12.51 -19.97 9.82
CA LYS A 292 -13.40 -19.58 10.94
C LYS A 292 -12.84 -19.86 12.34
N PHE A 293 -11.90 -20.79 12.46
CA PHE A 293 -11.22 -21.13 13.71
C PHE A 293 -9.85 -20.43 13.85
N VAL A 294 -9.50 -19.53 12.93
CA VAL A 294 -8.29 -18.71 12.98
C VAL A 294 -8.69 -17.29 13.33
N ARG A 295 -8.16 -16.77 14.44
CA ARG A 295 -8.48 -15.43 14.96
C ARG A 295 -7.22 -14.63 15.21
N LYS A 296 -7.29 -13.31 14.99
CA LYS A 296 -6.20 -12.40 15.33
C LYS A 296 -6.58 -11.61 16.59
N PRO A 297 -5.90 -11.80 17.73
CA PRO A 297 -6.12 -10.99 18.92
C PRO A 297 -5.84 -9.50 18.66
N LYS A 298 -6.61 -8.61 19.29
CA LYS A 298 -6.35 -7.16 19.18
C LYS A 298 -4.97 -6.85 19.77
N GLY A 299 -4.13 -6.13 19.00
CA GLY A 299 -2.77 -5.76 19.41
C GLY A 299 -1.68 -6.81 19.14
N SER A 300 -2.01 -7.95 18.52
CA SER A 300 -0.98 -8.92 18.12
C SER A 300 -0.14 -8.41 16.93
N LEU A 301 1.11 -8.87 16.86
CA LEU A 301 2.03 -8.53 15.78
C LEU A 301 1.48 -8.98 14.41
N PRO A 302 1.92 -8.35 13.30
CA PRO A 302 1.52 -8.80 11.98
C PRO A 302 1.85 -10.27 11.72
N GLY A 303 0.89 -11.02 11.19
CA GLY A 303 0.98 -12.46 10.93
C GLY A 303 0.69 -13.35 12.14
N GLN A 304 0.56 -12.80 13.35
CA GLN A 304 0.29 -13.59 14.54
C GLN A 304 -1.20 -13.92 14.68
N VAL A 305 -1.52 -15.21 14.68
CA VAL A 305 -2.89 -15.73 14.79
C VAL A 305 -3.01 -16.77 15.91
N LEU A 306 -4.18 -16.83 16.51
CA LEU A 306 -4.63 -17.91 17.39
C LEU A 306 -5.42 -18.91 16.55
N VAL A 307 -5.08 -20.18 16.69
CA VAL A 307 -5.72 -21.28 15.94
C VAL A 307 -6.48 -22.17 16.91
N GLU A 308 -7.74 -22.44 16.60
CA GLU A 308 -8.58 -23.40 17.30
C GLU A 308 -8.89 -24.58 16.36
N ARG A 309 -9.14 -25.77 16.94
CA ARG A 309 -9.60 -26.97 16.22
C ARG A 309 -8.76 -27.30 14.98
N GLU A 310 -7.46 -27.53 15.19
CA GLU A 310 -6.53 -27.92 14.13
C GLU A 310 -6.44 -29.43 13.92
N ARG A 311 -6.21 -29.85 12.67
CA ARG A 311 -5.58 -31.14 12.35
C ARG A 311 -4.14 -30.90 11.91
N VAL A 312 -3.23 -31.82 12.21
CA VAL A 312 -1.83 -31.74 11.80
C VAL A 312 -1.58 -32.77 10.71
N VAL A 313 -0.96 -32.35 9.61
CA VAL A 313 -0.52 -33.21 8.51
C VAL A 313 1.01 -33.16 8.44
N LEU A 314 1.65 -34.31 8.25
CA LEU A 314 3.09 -34.40 8.06
C LEU A 314 3.42 -34.46 6.57
N VAL A 315 4.26 -33.55 6.10
CA VAL A 315 4.64 -33.45 4.69
C VAL A 315 6.12 -33.21 4.52
N VAL A 316 6.68 -33.66 3.40
CA VAL A 316 8.02 -33.26 2.97
C VAL A 316 7.91 -31.85 2.35
N PRO A 317 8.57 -30.82 2.91
CA PRO A 317 8.57 -29.47 2.33
C PRO A 317 9.00 -29.47 0.86
N GLY A 318 8.27 -28.75 0.02
CA GLY A 318 8.60 -28.64 -1.39
C GLY A 318 7.60 -27.75 -2.12
N ASN A 319 8.00 -27.28 -3.31
CA ASN A 319 7.09 -26.61 -4.22
C ASN A 319 6.72 -27.56 -5.37
N PRO A 320 5.59 -28.27 -5.30
CA PRO A 320 5.20 -29.22 -6.35
C PRO A 320 4.81 -28.55 -7.67
N PHE A 321 4.76 -27.21 -7.72
CA PHE A 321 4.34 -26.41 -8.87
C PHE A 321 5.50 -25.70 -9.59
N GLU A 322 6.70 -25.70 -9.01
CA GLU A 322 7.91 -25.24 -9.70
C GLU A 322 8.59 -26.45 -10.35
N LYS A 323 8.76 -26.40 -11.68
CA LYS A 323 9.56 -27.35 -12.45
C LYS A 323 11.03 -26.98 -12.42
#